data_AF-A0A1Z8A934-F1
#
_entry.id   AF-A0A1Z8A934-F1
#
_cell.length_a   1.000
_cell.length_b   1.000
_cell.length_c   1.000
_cell.angle_alpha   90.00
_cell.angle_beta   90.00
_cell.angle_gamma   90.00
#
_symmetry.space_group_name_H-M   'P 1'
#
loop_
_entity.id
_entity.type
_entity.pdbx_description
1 polymer ?
#
loop_
_entity_poly.entity_id
_entity_poly.type
_entity_poly.pdbx_seq_one_letter_code
_entity_poly.pdbx_strand_id
1 'polypeptide(L)'
;MFPAVPNLKARSSGNATILAEPKNGSGRTVRAILHTPEGYRLTMLTAVTIVEPVLTGQRRAGFITPEGLFDPDTILQIEGVSREDLL
;
A
#
# COMPACT_ATOMS: atom_id res chain seq x y z
N MET A 1 27.97 -7.99 -5.57
CA MET A 1 26.94 -8.52 -6.50
C MET A 1 25.59 -8.13 -5.94
N PHE A 2 24.76 -7.41 -6.69
CA PHE A 2 23.39 -7.10 -6.26
C PHE A 2 22.51 -8.35 -6.39
N PRO A 3 21.48 -8.52 -5.53
CA PRO A 3 20.54 -9.62 -5.67
C PRO A 3 19.81 -9.49 -7.02
N ALA A 4 19.55 -10.64 -7.64
CA ALA A 4 18.74 -10.70 -8.86
C ALA A 4 17.32 -10.17 -8.57
N VAL A 5 16.74 -9.45 -9.52
CA VAL A 5 15.34 -9.01 -9.43
C VAL A 5 14.43 -10.24 -9.35
N PRO A 6 13.38 -10.24 -8.50
CA PRO A 6 12.46 -11.36 -8.39
C PRO A 6 11.82 -11.74 -9.75
N ASN A 7 11.92 -13.01 -10.12
CA ASN A 7 11.21 -13.55 -11.28
C ASN A 7 9.70 -13.73 -10.98
N LEU A 8 8.91 -14.08 -12.00
CA LEU A 8 7.45 -14.25 -11.85
C LEU A 8 7.05 -15.22 -10.74
N LYS A 9 7.77 -16.35 -10.60
CA LYS A 9 7.49 -17.33 -9.55
C LYS A 9 7.69 -16.71 -8.16
N ALA A 10 8.81 -16.04 -7.96
CA ALA A 10 9.11 -15.35 -6.69
C ALA A 10 8.07 -14.26 -6.37
N ARG A 11 7.60 -13.50 -7.38
CA ARG A 11 6.54 -12.48 -7.22
C ARG A 11 5.16 -13.08 -6.95
N SER A 12 4.90 -14.30 -7.43
CA SER A 12 3.61 -14.97 -7.26
C SER A 12 3.43 -15.60 -5.87
N SER A 13 4.52 -16.02 -5.21
CA SER A 13 4.50 -16.68 -3.90
C SER A 13 5.03 -15.84 -2.74
N GLY A 14 5.60 -14.67 -3.02
CA GLY A 14 6.13 -13.76 -2.01
C GLY A 14 5.04 -12.97 -1.30
N ASN A 15 5.39 -12.43 -0.12
CA ASN A 15 4.58 -11.49 0.65
C ASN A 15 5.48 -10.40 1.23
N ALA A 16 4.86 -9.33 1.72
CA ALA A 16 5.55 -8.29 2.47
C ALA A 16 4.71 -7.87 3.69
N THR A 17 5.41 -7.54 4.77
CA THR A 17 4.85 -7.02 6.02
C THR A 17 5.40 -5.63 6.26
N ILE A 18 4.51 -4.67 6.47
CA ILE A 18 4.85 -3.27 6.71
C ILE A 18 4.37 -2.88 8.10
N LEU A 19 5.26 -2.38 8.94
CA LEU A 19 4.93 -1.86 10.27
C LEU A 19 4.90 -0.33 10.22
N ALA A 20 3.80 0.27 10.68
CA ALA A 20 3.66 1.70 10.86
C ALA A 20 3.58 2.02 12.36
N GLU A 21 4.45 2.90 12.86
CA GLU A 21 4.48 3.32 14.27
C GLU A 21 4.66 4.85 14.43
N PRO A 22 3.71 5.69 13.97
CA PRO A 22 3.81 7.13 14.15
C PRO A 22 3.68 7.52 15.63
N LYS A 23 4.47 8.52 16.03
CA LYS A 23 4.47 9.10 17.38
C LYS A 23 4.20 10.60 17.30
N ASN A 24 3.29 11.11 18.12
CA ASN A 24 2.97 12.54 18.18
C ASN A 24 3.87 13.30 19.17
N GLY A 25 3.72 14.63 19.22
CA GLY A 25 4.50 15.49 20.12
C GLY A 25 4.24 15.27 21.62
N SER A 26 3.11 14.67 22.00
CA SER A 26 2.81 14.31 23.41
C SER A 26 3.39 12.95 23.80
N GLY A 27 4.08 12.28 22.89
CA GLY A 27 4.65 10.96 23.10
C GLY A 27 3.70 9.78 22.92
N ARG A 28 2.47 10.01 22.46
CA ARG A 28 1.52 8.95 22.11
C ARG A 28 1.96 8.30 20.80
N THR A 29 2.03 6.97 20.78
CA THR A 29 2.27 6.15 19.59
C THR A 29 1.00 5.39 19.24
N VAL A 30 0.71 5.28 17.94
CA VAL A 30 -0.26 4.33 17.39
C VAL A 30 0.48 3.38 16.46
N ARG A 31 -0.01 2.16 16.29
CA ARG A 31 0.73 1.11 15.57
C ARG A 31 -0.20 0.25 14.74
N ALA A 32 0.24 -0.14 13.55
CA ALA A 32 -0.46 -1.10 12.71
C ALA A 32 0.51 -1.89 11.84
N ILE A 33 0.14 -3.14 11.54
CA ILE A 33 0.82 -3.99 10.56
C ILE A 33 -0.06 -4.11 9.32
N LEU A 34 0.53 -3.90 8.14
CA LEU A 34 -0.08 -4.22 6.86
C LEU A 34 0.58 -5.47 6.27
N HIS A 35 -0.20 -6.53 6.10
CA HIS A 35 0.20 -7.70 5.33
C HIS A 35 -0.24 -7.53 3.89
N THR A 36 0.66 -7.85 2.96
CA THR A 36 0.45 -7.60 1.54
C THR A 36 1.02 -8.74 0.68
N PRO A 37 0.62 -8.84 -0.60
CA PRO A 37 1.36 -9.61 -1.59
C PRO A 37 2.82 -9.10 -1.70
N GLU A 38 3.64 -9.82 -2.45
CA GLU A 38 5.01 -9.39 -2.76
C GLU A 38 5.07 -7.92 -3.22
N GLY A 39 6.10 -7.17 -2.81
CA GLY A 39 6.17 -5.72 -2.99
C GLY A 39 6.05 -5.21 -4.44
N TYR A 40 6.68 -5.88 -5.41
CA TYR A 40 6.50 -5.52 -6.81
C TYR A 40 5.12 -5.90 -7.36
N ARG A 41 4.51 -6.99 -6.86
CA ARG A 41 3.12 -7.34 -7.18
C ARG A 41 2.16 -6.31 -6.59
N LEU A 42 2.35 -5.93 -5.33
CA LEU A 42 1.56 -4.88 -4.66
C LEU A 42 1.65 -3.56 -5.43
N THR A 43 2.86 -3.13 -5.80
CA THR A 43 3.07 -1.90 -6.59
C THR A 43 2.28 -1.89 -7.90
N MET A 44 2.24 -3.03 -8.60
CA MET A 44 1.46 -3.15 -9.83
C MET A 44 -0.05 -3.07 -9.54
N LEU A 45 -0.52 -3.81 -8.54
CA LEU A 45 -1.93 -3.84 -8.17
C LEU A 45 -2.43 -2.46 -7.71
N THR A 46 -1.68 -1.75 -6.88
CA THR A 46 -2.05 -0.40 -6.41
C THR A 46 -2.12 0.59 -7.57
N ALA A 47 -1.14 0.56 -8.48
CA ALA A 47 -1.14 1.42 -9.66
C ALA A 47 -2.37 1.19 -10.55
N VAL A 48 -2.76 -0.06 -10.79
CA VAL A 48 -3.96 -0.38 -11.59
C VAL A 48 -5.24 0.00 -10.85
N THR A 49 -5.31 -0.26 -9.54
CA THR A 49 -6.48 0.03 -8.71
C THR A 49 -6.86 1.51 -8.72
N ILE A 50 -5.87 2.41 -8.73
CA ILE A 50 -6.14 3.85 -8.70
C ILE A 50 -6.47 4.45 -10.08
N VAL A 51 -6.15 3.76 -11.18
CA VAL A 51 -6.33 4.30 -12.55
C VAL A 51 -7.81 4.50 -12.87
N GLU A 52 -8.66 3.51 -12.58
CA GLU A 52 -10.09 3.58 -12.92
C GLU A 52 -10.80 4.76 -12.22
N PRO A 53 -10.72 4.94 -10.89
CA PRO A 53 -11.31 6.10 -10.21
C PRO A 53 -10.83 7.45 -10.78
N VAL A 54 -9.54 7.57 -11.08
CA VAL A 54 -8.97 8.80 -11.63
C VAL A 54 -9.53 9.11 -13.02
N LEU A 55 -9.66 8.08 -13.87
CA LEU A 55 -10.24 8.23 -15.21
C LEU A 55 -11.74 8.56 -15.15
N THR A 56 -12.48 7.98 -14.20
CA THR A 56 -13.94 8.19 -14.04
C THR A 56 -14.30 9.49 -13.30
N GLY A 57 -13.32 10.22 -12.76
CA GLY A 57 -13.51 11.60 -12.30
C GLY A 57 -13.09 11.88 -10.86
N GLN A 58 -12.64 10.87 -10.11
CA GLN A 58 -12.04 11.06 -8.80
C GLN A 58 -10.62 11.62 -8.96
N ARG A 59 -10.52 12.91 -9.28
CA ARG A 59 -9.27 13.66 -9.49
C ARG A 59 -9.42 15.13 -9.11
N ARG A 60 -8.31 15.79 -8.79
CA ARG A 60 -8.23 17.26 -8.66
C ARG A 60 -7.14 17.77 -9.63
N ALA A 61 -7.15 19.07 -9.92
CA ALA A 61 -6.12 19.67 -10.78
C ALA A 61 -4.75 19.66 -10.07
N GLY A 62 -3.68 19.41 -10.83
CA GLY A 62 -2.30 19.38 -10.34
C GLY A 62 -1.78 17.99 -9.96
N PHE A 63 -0.63 17.96 -9.29
CA PHE A 63 -0.02 16.72 -8.75
C PHE A 63 -0.54 16.46 -7.34
N ILE A 64 -0.99 15.22 -7.08
CA ILE A 64 -1.66 14.85 -5.83
C ILE A 64 -1.08 13.52 -5.35
N THR A 65 -0.74 13.46 -4.06
CA THR A 65 -0.39 12.22 -3.37
C THR A 65 -1.65 11.39 -3.13
N PRO A 66 -1.57 10.05 -3.03
CA PRO A 66 -2.75 9.21 -2.81
C PRO A 66 -3.59 9.61 -1.58
N GLU A 67 -2.96 10.07 -0.50
CA GLU A 67 -3.62 10.56 0.73
C GLU A 67 -4.56 11.75 0.48
N GLY A 68 -4.34 12.52 -0.59
CA GLY A 68 -5.15 13.70 -0.93
C GLY A 68 -6.35 13.38 -1.81
N LEU A 69 -6.54 12.12 -2.21
CA LEU A 69 -7.54 11.70 -3.20
C LEU A 69 -8.33 10.44 -2.81
N PHE A 70 -7.72 9.55 -2.03
CA PHE A 70 -8.27 8.25 -1.65
C PHE A 70 -8.46 8.14 -0.14
N ASP A 71 -9.39 7.28 0.28
CA ASP A 71 -9.60 6.94 1.69
C ASP A 71 -8.43 6.08 2.20
N PRO A 72 -7.99 6.21 3.47
CA PRO A 72 -6.94 5.38 4.06
C PRO A 72 -7.17 3.87 3.91
N ASP A 73 -8.41 3.42 3.81
CA ASP A 73 -8.76 1.99 3.67
C ASP A 73 -8.80 1.52 2.21
N THR A 74 -8.55 2.38 1.22
CA THR A 74 -8.49 2.01 -0.21
C THR A 74 -7.49 0.87 -0.47
N ILE A 75 -6.38 0.84 0.27
CA ILE A 75 -5.37 -0.22 0.17
C ILE A 75 -5.91 -1.61 0.54
N LEU A 76 -6.94 -1.67 1.40
CA LEU A 76 -7.56 -2.92 1.88
C LEU A 76 -8.49 -3.55 0.83
N GLN A 77 -8.78 -2.85 -0.27
CA GLN A 77 -9.56 -3.40 -1.39
C GLN A 77 -8.73 -4.32 -2.28
N ILE A 78 -7.39 -4.29 -2.15
CA ILE A 78 -6.49 -5.12 -2.94
C ILE A 78 -6.45 -6.53 -2.38
N GLU A 79 -6.68 -7.52 -3.26
CA GLU A 79 -6.64 -8.93 -2.89
C GLU A 79 -5.30 -9.31 -2.22
N GLY A 80 -5.39 -9.97 -1.06
CA GLY A 80 -4.24 -10.38 -0.27
C GLY A 80 -3.66 -9.29 0.63
N VAL A 81 -4.30 -8.11 0.70
CA VAL A 81 -3.97 -7.07 1.68
C VAL A 81 -4.85 -7.19 2.92
N SER A 82 -4.25 -7.07 4.10
CA SER A 82 -4.97 -6.95 5.38
C SER A 82 -4.21 -6.06 6.36
N ARG A 83 -4.94 -5.44 7.29
CA ARG A 83 -4.38 -4.60 8.36
C ARG A 83 -4.67 -5.22 9.73
N GLU A 84 -3.67 -5.22 10.60
CA GLU A 84 -3.77 -5.51 12.02
C GLU A 84 -3.44 -4.23 12.79
N ASP A 85 -4.42 -3.69 13.52
CA ASP A 85 -4.20 -2.55 14.41
C ASP A 85 -3.65 -3.05 15.75
N LEU A 86 -2.52 -2.48 16.20
CA LEU A 86 -1.83 -2.91 17.41
C LEU A 86 -2.15 -1.98 18.58
N LEU A 87 -2.46 -2.57 19.74
CA LEU A 87 -2.76 -1.85 21.00
C LEU A 87 -1.55 -1.10 21.57
#